data_AF-A0A329SW41-F1
#
_entry.id   AF-A0A329SW41-F1
#
_cell.length_a   1.000
_cell.length_b   1.000
_cell.length_c   1.000
_cell.angle_alpha   90.00
_cell.angle_beta   90.00
_cell.angle_gamma   90.00
#
_symmetry.space_group_name_H-M   'P 1'
#
loop_
_entity.id
_entity.type
_entity.pdbx_description
1 polymer ?
#
loop_
_entity_poly.entity_id
_entity_poly.type
_entity_poly.pdbx_seq_one_letter_code
_entity_poly.pdbx_strand_id
1 'polypeptide(L)'
;MYHQLCSATLARQDAGFAHLFLTTQWNLMCRFESVQTLCTEHLSAHDDSVGCVTYKSKTNQEGKGPKDPRHMYANPQSPTTC
;
A
#
# COMPACT_ATOMS: atom_id res chain seq x y z
N MET A 1 -14.39 9.82 -7.53
CA MET A 1 -14.77 8.64 -6.74
C MET A 1 -13.70 8.26 -5.72
N TYR A 2 -12.45 7.97 -6.12
CA TYR A 2 -11.37 7.61 -5.16
C TYR A 2 -11.08 8.69 -4.09
N HIS A 3 -10.96 9.97 -4.49
CA HIS A 3 -10.73 11.08 -3.55
C HIS A 3 -11.83 11.21 -2.46
N GLN A 4 -13.09 10.95 -2.84
CA GLN A 4 -14.22 10.95 -1.90
C GLN A 4 -14.13 9.78 -0.91
N LEU A 5 -13.72 8.60 -1.37
CA LEU A 5 -13.45 7.44 -0.52
C LEU A 5 -12.29 7.71 0.44
N CYS A 6 -11.19 8.31 -0.01
CA CYS A 6 -10.06 8.69 0.85
C CYS A 6 -10.48 9.70 1.94
N SER A 7 -11.28 10.70 1.57
CA SER A 7 -11.82 11.67 2.53
C SER A 7 -12.75 11.00 3.54
N ALA A 8 -13.62 10.08 3.08
CA ALA A 8 -14.51 9.32 3.94
C ALA A 8 -13.74 8.38 4.88
N THR A 9 -12.64 7.75 4.42
CA THR A 9 -11.83 6.85 5.26
C THR A 9 -10.97 7.60 6.27
N LEU A 10 -10.52 8.82 5.97
CA LEU A 10 -9.85 9.70 6.94
C LEU A 10 -10.79 10.14 8.07
N ALA A 11 -12.06 10.35 7.77
CA ALA A 11 -13.06 10.71 8.79
C ALA A 11 -13.47 9.52 9.69
N ARG A 12 -13.03 8.30 9.38
CA ARG A 12 -13.30 7.13 10.20
C ARG A 12 -12.42 7.15 11.44
N GLN A 13 -13.02 6.87 12.59
CA GLN A 13 -12.30 6.73 13.86
C GLN A 13 -11.73 5.30 14.03
N ASP A 14 -11.08 4.78 12.99
CA ASP A 14 -10.44 3.44 12.99
C ASP A 14 -8.91 3.52 13.06
N ALA A 15 -8.40 4.58 13.69
CA ALA A 15 -6.98 4.92 13.79
C ALA A 15 -6.26 5.02 12.42
N GLY A 16 -7.02 5.26 11.34
CA GLY A 16 -6.48 5.40 9.99
C GLY A 16 -6.27 4.07 9.26
N PHE A 17 -6.73 2.94 9.82
CA PHE A 17 -6.55 1.63 9.20
C PHE A 17 -7.21 1.54 7.81
N ALA A 18 -8.49 1.95 7.69
CA ALA A 18 -9.18 1.89 6.41
C ALA A 18 -8.52 2.80 5.36
N HIS A 19 -7.98 3.93 5.81
CA HIS A 19 -7.28 4.85 4.95
C HIS A 19 -5.94 4.27 4.48
N LEU A 20 -5.14 3.70 5.38
CA LEU A 20 -3.89 3.01 5.06
C LEU A 20 -4.13 1.84 4.10
N PHE A 21 -5.16 1.02 4.35
CA PHE A 21 -5.50 -0.12 3.50
C PHE A 21 -5.86 0.31 2.08
N LEU A 22 -6.74 1.31 1.95
CA LEU A 22 -7.19 1.83 0.66
C LEU A 22 -6.07 2.52 -0.13
N THR A 23 -5.22 3.29 0.55
CA THR A 23 -4.08 3.97 -0.07
C THR A 23 -3.01 2.97 -0.47
N THR A 24 -2.73 1.96 0.34
CA THR A 24 -1.79 0.87 0.00
C THR A 24 -2.26 0.10 -1.23
N GLN A 25 -3.55 -0.24 -1.29
CA GLN A 25 -4.13 -0.94 -2.45
C GLN A 25 -3.95 -0.14 -3.74
N TRP A 26 -4.20 1.16 -3.68
CA TRP A 26 -4.06 2.07 -4.81
C TRP A 26 -2.61 2.25 -5.23
N ASN A 27 -1.72 2.55 -4.28
CA ASN A 27 -0.28 2.75 -4.54
C ASN A 27 0.37 1.52 -5.18
N LEU A 28 0.04 0.33 -4.69
CA LEU A 28 0.61 -0.92 -5.21
C LEU A 28 -0.14 -1.48 -6.41
N MET A 29 -1.25 -0.83 -6.82
CA MET A 29 -2.15 -1.26 -7.89
C MET A 29 -2.50 -2.76 -7.80
N CYS A 30 -2.80 -3.22 -6.57
CA CYS A 30 -2.97 -4.64 -6.27
C CYS A 30 -4.40 -4.96 -5.81
N ARG A 31 -4.69 -6.26 -5.68
CA ARG A 31 -5.98 -6.71 -5.15
C ARG A 31 -5.96 -6.69 -3.63
N PHE A 32 -7.15 -6.64 -3.03
CA PHE A 32 -7.29 -6.63 -1.57
C PHE A 32 -6.62 -7.86 -0.93
N GLU A 33 -6.59 -9.01 -1.63
CA GLU A 33 -5.93 -10.22 -1.14
C GLU A 33 -4.41 -10.07 -1.03
N SER A 34 -3.80 -9.19 -1.81
CA SER A 34 -2.37 -8.88 -1.70
C SER A 34 -2.11 -7.94 -0.53
N VAL A 35 -2.97 -6.92 -0.34
CA VAL A 35 -2.83 -5.94 0.76
C VAL A 35 -2.98 -6.62 2.12
N GLN A 36 -3.95 -7.53 2.29
CA GLN A 36 -4.15 -8.24 3.55
C GLN A 36 -2.95 -9.12 3.97
N THR A 37 -2.10 -9.51 3.02
CA THR A 37 -0.90 -10.33 3.29
C THR A 37 0.33 -9.49 3.62
N LEU A 38 0.23 -8.16 3.56
CA LEU A 38 1.32 -7.29 3.92
C LEU A 38 1.51 -7.26 5.44
N CYS A 39 2.76 -7.44 5.84
CA CYS A 39 3.22 -7.30 7.21
C CYS A 39 4.14 -6.07 7.29
N THR A 40 4.36 -5.55 8.50
CA THR A 40 5.27 -4.41 8.72
C THR A 40 6.70 -4.69 8.28
N GLU A 41 7.14 -5.95 8.33
CA GLU A 41 8.44 -6.41 7.80
C GLU A 41 8.60 -6.25 6.29
N HIS A 42 7.50 -6.12 5.54
CA HIS A 42 7.52 -5.88 4.10
C HIS A 42 7.68 -4.39 3.76
N LEU A 43 7.60 -3.50 4.76
CA LEU A 43 7.65 -2.06 4.58
C LEU A 43 9.04 -1.53 4.93
N SER A 44 9.61 -0.74 4.03
CA SER A 44 10.87 -0.01 4.24
C SER A 44 10.62 1.48 4.12
N ALA A 45 10.98 2.24 5.15
CA ALA A 45 10.97 3.70 5.04
C ALA A 45 12.17 4.16 4.20
N HIS A 46 11.91 4.96 3.19
CA HIS A 46 12.90 5.74 2.43
C HIS A 46 12.56 7.23 2.61
N ASP A 47 13.53 8.12 2.40
CA ASP A 47 13.45 9.53 2.79
C ASP A 47 12.09 10.21 2.49
N ASP A 48 11.60 10.07 1.25
CA ASP A 48 10.35 10.67 0.75
C ASP A 48 9.26 9.63 0.40
N SER A 49 9.54 8.34 0.57
CA SER A 49 8.68 7.25 0.10
C SER A 49 8.70 6.03 1.00
N VAL A 50 7.65 5.23 0.95
CA VAL A 50 7.60 3.94 1.65
C VAL A 50 7.75 2.83 0.63
N GLY A 51 8.82 2.06 0.71
CA GLY A 51 9.04 0.86 -0.08
C GLY A 51 8.21 -0.30 0.47
N CYS A 52 7.72 -1.15 -0.43
CA CYS A 52 6.98 -2.36 -0.13
C CYS A 52 7.54 -3.53 -0.93
N VAL A 53 8.00 -4.57 -0.24
CA VAL A 53 8.53 -5.78 -0.85
C VAL A 53 7.56 -6.93 -0.65
N THR A 54 6.92 -7.37 -1.74
CA THR A 54 6.06 -8.56 -1.74
C THR A 54 6.86 -9.79 -2.15
N TYR A 55 6.86 -10.83 -1.33
CA TYR A 55 7.63 -12.05 -1.60
C TYR A 55 6.92 -12.94 -2.61
N LYS A 56 5.58 -13.02 -2.55
CA LYS A 56 4.78 -13.81 -3.49
C LYS A 56 4.05 -12.91 -4.48
N SER A 57 4.00 -13.35 -5.72
CA SER A 57 3.20 -12.72 -6.78
C SER A 57 2.54 -13.80 -7.63
N LYS A 58 1.62 -13.42 -8.53
CA LYS A 58 0.96 -14.36 -9.45
C LYS A 58 1.99 -15.22 -10.21
N THR A 59 3.10 -14.61 -10.62
CA THR A 59 4.18 -15.24 -11.40
C THR A 59 5.31 -15.80 -10.54
N ASN A 60 5.34 -15.50 -9.23
CA ASN A 60 6.35 -15.96 -8.28
C ASN A 60 5.68 -16.51 -7.02
N GLN A 61 5.02 -17.66 -7.13
CA GLN A 61 4.28 -18.29 -6.01
C GLN A 61 5.20 -18.83 -4.91
N GLU A 62 6.41 -19.25 -5.27
CA GLU A 62 7.42 -19.75 -4.32
C GLU A 62 8.16 -18.63 -3.58
N GLY A 63 8.11 -17.40 -4.10
CA GLY A 63 8.76 -16.23 -3.55
C GLY A 63 10.29 -16.25 -3.57
N LYS A 64 10.88 -17.10 -4.42
CA LYS A 64 12.33 -17.22 -4.64
C LYS A 64 12.85 -16.34 -5.77
N GLY A 65 11.95 -15.83 -6.62
CA GLY A 65 12.32 -14.91 -7.70
C GLY A 65 12.81 -13.55 -7.22
N PRO A 66 13.34 -12.72 -8.14
CA PRO A 66 13.75 -11.35 -7.86
C PRO A 66 12.62 -10.55 -7.20
N LYS A 67 13.00 -9.71 -6.23
CA LYS A 67 12.08 -8.87 -5.47
C LYS A 67 12.32 -7.43 -5.85
N ASP A 68 11.42 -6.90 -6.66
CA ASP A 68 11.45 -5.48 -6.99
C ASP A 68 10.62 -4.72 -5.93
N PRO A 69 11.25 -3.87 -5.11
CA PRO A 69 10.53 -3.02 -4.17
C PRO A 69 9.58 -2.11 -4.95
N ARG A 70 8.34 -1.99 -4.47
CA ARG A 70 7.35 -1.06 -4.98
C ARG A 70 7.27 0.15 -4.07
N HIS A 71 7.22 1.34 -4.64
CA HIS A 71 7.12 2.57 -3.86
C HIS A 71 5.65 2.92 -3.60
N MET A 72 5.39 3.40 -2.40
CA MET A 72 4.14 3.99 -1.97
C MET A 72 4.41 5.45 -1.58
N TYR A 73 3.50 6.33 -1.93
CA TYR A 73 3.60 7.73 -1.58
C TYR A 73 3.30 7.95 -0.11
N ALA A 74 4.10 8.79 0.55
CA ALA A 74 3.93 9.15 1.94
C ALA A 74 2.81 10.18 2.19
N ASN A 75 2.06 10.60 1.14
CA ASN A 75 1.03 11.64 1.24
C ASN A 75 -0.38 11.04 1.47
N PRO A 76 -0.88 11.03 2.72
CA PRO A 76 -2.24 10.55 3.02
C PRO A 76 -3.34 11.52 2.57
N GLN A 77 -3.03 12.81 2.39
CA GLN A 77 -4.02 13.83 2.06
C GLN A 77 -4.31 13.92 0.56
N SER A 78 -3.33 13.56 -0.27
CA SER A 78 -3.47 13.52 -1.73
C SER A 78 -2.78 12.29 -2.30
N PRO A 79 -3.32 11.08 -2.07
CA PRO A 79 -2.73 9.83 -2.56
C PRO A 79 -2.67 9.71 -4.10
N THR A 80 -3.28 10.66 -4.82
CA THR A 80 -3.21 10.78 -6.28
C THR A 80 -2.08 11.68 -6.77
N THR A 81 -1.41 12.41 -5.89
CA THR A 81 -0.51 13.52 -6.24
C THR A 81 0.82 13.32 -5.51
N CYS A 82 1.91 13.25 -6.28
CA CYS A 82 3.27 13.29 -5.74
C CYS A 82 3.57 14.65 -5.12
#